data_AF-X6M8A9-F1
#
_entry.id   AF-X6M8A9-F1
#
_cell.length_a   1.000
_cell.length_b   1.000
_cell.length_c   1.000
_cell.angle_alpha   90.00
_cell.angle_beta   90.00
_cell.angle_gamma   90.00
#
_symmetry.space_group_name_H-M   'P 1'
#
loop_
_entity.id
_entity.type
_entity.pdbx_description
1 polymer ?
#
loop_
_entity_poly.entity_id
_entity_poly.type
_entity_poly.pdbx_seq_one_letter_code
_entity_poly.pdbx_strand_id
1 'polypeptide(L)'
;MMGEKEMSKYWLPWLVGMPAESARAICSLMFGGVFKKFPKLKFCFAHGGGSFPHTVGRVEHGYNCRPDLTQVNLQGPDESPLKWLGHFWVDSLVHSPEAFTFLVKIIGQNRIVLGTDYPFPLGECYPLKSCGELVEGYGPFSHKDKKQVLWYNALEFIGKDESVFLKKSQTDTKLEPQTLQTESQNTGDAKPIANEKQDISENKVVTEEKTTE
;
A
#
# COMPACT_ATOMS: atom_id res chain seq x y z
N MET A 1 -11.25 11.78 7.58
CA MET A 1 -11.62 10.37 7.30
C MET A 1 -13.06 10.10 7.73
N MET A 2 -13.78 9.18 7.08
CA MET A 2 -15.07 8.69 7.60
C MET A 2 -14.91 8.18 9.05
N GLY A 3 -15.68 8.70 10.00
CA GLY A 3 -15.62 8.28 11.41
C GLY A 3 -14.33 8.67 12.15
N GLU A 4 -13.60 9.70 11.67
CA GLU A 4 -12.28 10.08 12.23
C GLU A 4 -12.33 10.42 13.72
N LYS A 5 -13.38 11.10 14.18
CA LYS A 5 -13.53 11.48 15.60
C LYS A 5 -13.65 10.25 16.50
N GLU A 6 -14.18 9.16 15.95
CA GLU A 6 -14.43 7.88 16.61
C GLU A 6 -13.26 6.89 16.47
N MET A 7 -12.27 7.19 15.61
CA MET A 7 -11.11 6.33 15.32
C MET A 7 -9.81 6.79 16.01
N SER A 8 -9.87 7.56 17.09
CA SER A 8 -8.66 8.08 17.75
C SER A 8 -7.77 7.02 18.43
N LYS A 9 -8.23 5.77 18.53
CA LYS A 9 -7.53 4.66 19.21
C LYS A 9 -7.08 3.58 18.23
N TYR A 10 -6.17 2.72 18.67
CA TYR A 10 -5.73 1.49 17.99
C TYR A 10 -5.22 1.67 16.55
N TRP A 11 -4.75 2.88 16.22
CA TRP A 11 -4.27 3.21 14.88
C TRP A 11 -5.32 3.01 13.76
N LEU A 12 -6.61 2.98 14.13
CA LEU A 12 -7.74 2.79 13.21
C LEU A 12 -7.80 3.76 12.02
N PRO A 13 -7.31 5.02 12.08
CA PRO A 13 -7.31 5.88 10.91
C PRO A 13 -6.46 5.28 9.78
N TRP A 14 -5.37 4.57 10.09
CA TRP A 14 -4.56 3.88 9.09
C TRP A 14 -5.15 2.51 8.74
N LEU A 15 -5.54 1.72 9.74
CA LEU A 15 -5.91 0.31 9.53
C LEU A 15 -7.30 0.13 8.91
N VAL A 16 -8.20 1.10 9.06
CA VAL A 16 -9.59 1.03 8.56
C VAL A 16 -9.92 2.27 7.72
N GLY A 17 -9.56 3.45 8.23
CA GLY A 17 -9.92 4.71 7.60
C GLY A 17 -9.27 4.90 6.22
N MET A 18 -7.96 4.70 6.10
CA MET A 18 -7.26 4.83 4.81
C MET A 18 -7.80 3.87 3.73
N PRO A 19 -7.97 2.56 3.97
CA PRO A 19 -8.62 1.68 3.01
C PRO A 19 -10.03 2.10 2.60
N ALA A 20 -10.83 2.61 3.54
CA ALA A 20 -12.18 3.10 3.25
C ALA A 20 -12.17 4.38 2.41
N GLU A 21 -11.22 5.29 2.65
CA GLU A 21 -11.05 6.52 1.87
C GLU A 21 -10.60 6.24 0.44
N SER A 22 -9.68 5.29 0.21
CA SER A 22 -9.31 4.85 -1.14
C SER A 22 -10.53 4.32 -1.90
N ALA A 23 -11.34 3.46 -1.26
CA ALA A 23 -12.54 2.93 -1.89
C ALA A 23 -13.57 4.03 -2.19
N ARG A 24 -13.75 4.97 -1.27
CA ARG A 24 -14.61 6.15 -1.47
C ARG A 24 -14.12 6.99 -2.65
N ALA A 25 -12.82 7.23 -2.76
CA ALA A 25 -12.24 8.00 -3.85
C ALA A 25 -12.48 7.34 -5.21
N ILE A 26 -12.23 6.03 -5.33
CA ILE A 26 -12.50 5.26 -6.56
C ILE A 26 -13.97 5.39 -6.95
N CYS A 27 -14.90 5.13 -6.03
CA CYS A 27 -16.34 5.23 -6.29
C CYS A 27 -16.77 6.66 -6.66
N SER A 28 -16.18 7.68 -6.02
CA SER A 28 -16.52 9.09 -6.29
C SER A 28 -16.06 9.54 -7.67
N LEU A 29 -14.84 9.15 -8.07
CA LEU A 29 -14.31 9.43 -9.41
C LEU A 29 -15.10 8.68 -10.48
N MET A 30 -15.48 7.44 -10.20
CA MET A 30 -16.31 6.62 -11.06
C MET A 30 -17.70 7.24 -11.21
N PHE A 31 -18.54 7.26 -10.17
CA PHE A 31 -19.91 7.80 -10.24
C PHE A 31 -19.98 9.30 -10.57
N GLY A 32 -18.89 10.05 -10.35
CA GLY A 32 -18.74 11.42 -10.82
C GLY A 32 -18.48 11.55 -12.33
N GLY A 33 -18.32 10.44 -13.05
CA GLY A 33 -18.04 10.42 -14.50
C GLY A 33 -16.63 10.88 -14.87
N VAL A 34 -15.69 10.93 -13.92
CA VAL A 34 -14.36 11.51 -14.12
C VAL A 34 -13.53 10.66 -15.09
N PHE A 35 -13.56 9.34 -14.96
CA PHE A 35 -12.84 8.45 -15.87
C PHE A 35 -13.31 8.59 -17.32
N LYS A 36 -14.63 8.73 -17.53
CA LYS A 36 -15.22 8.99 -18.85
C LYS A 36 -14.85 10.37 -19.40
N LYS A 37 -14.86 11.40 -18.56
CA LYS A 37 -14.54 12.77 -18.95
C LYS A 37 -13.07 12.96 -19.31
N PHE A 38 -12.17 12.23 -18.66
CA PHE A 38 -10.72 12.35 -18.84
C PHE A 38 -10.08 10.98 -19.14
N PRO A 39 -10.36 10.38 -20.32
CA PRO A 39 -9.97 8.99 -20.61
C PRO A 39 -8.46 8.78 -20.76
N LYS A 40 -7.67 9.86 -20.88
CA LYS A 40 -6.19 9.81 -20.95
C LYS A 40 -5.53 10.04 -19.59
N LEU A 41 -6.27 10.50 -18.59
CA LEU A 41 -5.74 10.72 -17.25
C LEU A 41 -5.61 9.38 -16.54
N LYS A 42 -4.41 9.08 -16.03
CA LYS A 42 -4.12 7.84 -15.33
C LYS A 42 -4.23 8.05 -13.83
N PHE A 43 -4.91 7.14 -13.16
CA PHE A 43 -5.08 7.13 -11.71
C PHE A 43 -4.37 5.90 -11.13
N CYS A 44 -3.65 6.07 -10.02
CA CYS A 44 -3.11 4.96 -9.24
C CYS A 44 -3.56 5.13 -7.79
N PHE A 45 -4.18 4.10 -7.21
CA PHE A 45 -4.70 4.14 -5.84
C PHE A 45 -3.81 3.33 -4.91
N ALA A 46 -3.53 3.91 -3.74
CA ALA A 46 -2.69 3.29 -2.74
C ALA A 46 -3.37 2.10 -2.04
N HIS A 47 -2.55 1.22 -1.45
CA HIS A 47 -2.93 0.09 -0.62
C HIS A 47 -3.88 -0.89 -1.33
N GLY A 48 -3.57 -1.27 -2.57
CA GLY A 48 -4.43 -2.14 -3.39
C GLY A 48 -5.79 -1.53 -3.77
N GLY A 49 -5.95 -0.22 -3.66
CA GLY A 49 -7.26 0.44 -3.79
C GLY A 49 -8.12 0.34 -2.52
N GLY A 50 -7.51 0.03 -1.38
CA GLY A 50 -8.17 -0.11 -0.09
C GLY A 50 -9.19 -1.22 -0.07
N SER A 51 -10.41 -0.92 0.39
CA SER A 51 -11.49 -1.92 0.45
C SER A 51 -12.29 -2.06 -0.86
N PHE A 52 -11.92 -1.34 -1.93
CA PHE A 52 -12.65 -1.36 -3.19
C PHE A 52 -12.70 -2.74 -3.85
N PRO A 53 -11.58 -3.48 -4.03
CA PRO A 53 -11.64 -4.79 -4.69
C PRO A 53 -12.59 -5.76 -3.99
N HIS A 54 -12.69 -5.69 -2.66
CA HIS A 54 -13.60 -6.52 -1.89
C HIS A 54 -15.06 -6.11 -2.06
N THR A 55 -15.32 -4.80 -2.15
CA THR A 55 -16.67 -4.25 -2.19
C THR A 55 -17.22 -4.04 -3.60
N VAL A 56 -16.42 -4.21 -4.66
CA VAL A 56 -16.83 -3.91 -6.05
C VAL A 56 -18.10 -4.64 -6.49
N GLY A 57 -18.31 -5.89 -6.05
CA GLY A 57 -19.55 -6.61 -6.34
C GLY A 57 -20.79 -5.96 -5.74
N ARG A 58 -20.66 -5.38 -4.53
CA ARG A 58 -21.73 -4.59 -3.89
C ARG A 58 -21.95 -3.27 -4.64
N VAL A 59 -20.88 -2.63 -5.10
CA VAL A 59 -20.94 -1.38 -5.86
C VAL A 59 -21.67 -1.60 -7.19
N GLU A 60 -21.31 -2.66 -7.93
CA GLU A 60 -22.00 -3.08 -9.16
C GLU A 60 -23.47 -3.40 -8.92
N HIS A 61 -23.79 -4.19 -7.88
CA HIS A 61 -25.17 -4.48 -7.54
C HIS A 61 -25.97 -3.21 -7.21
N GLY A 62 -25.40 -2.31 -6.41
CA GLY A 62 -26.00 -1.01 -6.10
C GLY A 62 -26.23 -0.14 -7.33
N TYR A 63 -25.27 -0.14 -8.28
CA TYR A 63 -25.39 0.57 -9.56
C TYR A 63 -26.61 0.11 -10.37
N ASN A 64 -26.91 -1.18 -10.33
CA ASN A 64 -28.03 -1.78 -11.04
C ASN A 64 -29.37 -1.63 -10.29
N CYS A 65 -29.35 -1.69 -8.95
CA CYS A 65 -30.57 -1.63 -8.15
C CYS A 65 -31.12 -0.21 -7.92
N ARG A 66 -30.26 0.80 -7.91
CA ARG A 66 -30.64 2.21 -7.66
C ARG A 66 -30.07 3.15 -8.71
N PRO A 67 -30.39 2.95 -10.00
CA PRO A 67 -29.90 3.80 -11.08
C PRO A 67 -30.27 5.27 -10.88
N ASP A 68 -31.39 5.54 -10.20
CA ASP A 68 -31.81 6.89 -9.80
C ASP A 68 -30.80 7.63 -8.91
N LEU A 69 -29.96 6.90 -8.17
CA LEU A 69 -28.91 7.45 -7.32
C LEU A 69 -27.51 7.32 -7.93
N THR A 70 -27.22 6.21 -8.61
CA THR A 70 -25.86 5.83 -9.02
C THR A 70 -25.56 6.19 -10.48
N GLN A 71 -26.58 6.32 -11.33
CA GLN A 71 -26.44 6.62 -12.76
C GLN A 71 -26.69 8.10 -13.07
N VAL A 72 -26.37 9.00 -12.15
CA VAL A 72 -26.58 10.44 -12.35
C VAL A 72 -25.62 10.98 -13.42
N ASN A 73 -24.32 10.61 -13.36
CA ASN A 73 -23.30 11.05 -14.33
C ASN A 73 -22.72 9.92 -15.20
N LEU A 74 -22.91 8.66 -14.81
CA LEU A 74 -22.51 7.48 -15.55
C LEU A 74 -23.76 6.68 -15.94
N GLN A 75 -24.21 6.83 -17.18
CA GLN A 75 -25.43 6.21 -17.67
C GLN A 75 -25.12 5.20 -18.77
N GLY A 76 -25.80 4.06 -18.72
CA GLY A 76 -25.76 3.05 -19.77
C GLY A 76 -25.04 1.75 -19.38
N PRO A 77 -25.20 0.70 -20.19
CA PRO A 77 -24.67 -0.64 -19.89
C PRO A 77 -23.14 -0.71 -19.94
N ASP A 78 -22.50 0.20 -20.69
CA ASP A 78 -21.04 0.25 -20.82
C ASP A 78 -20.35 0.98 -19.66
N GLU A 79 -21.11 1.61 -18.77
CA GLU A 79 -20.60 2.43 -17.68
C GLU A 79 -20.64 1.71 -16.31
N SER A 80 -20.88 0.40 -16.31
CA SER A 80 -20.97 -0.40 -15.09
C SER A 80 -19.64 -0.38 -14.31
N PRO A 81 -19.66 -0.37 -12.96
CA PRO A 81 -18.46 -0.36 -12.15
C PRO A 81 -17.41 -1.42 -12.51
N LEU A 82 -17.84 -2.65 -12.84
CA LEU A 82 -16.92 -3.72 -13.24
C LEU A 82 -16.21 -3.44 -14.56
N LYS A 83 -16.81 -2.68 -15.49
CA LYS A 83 -16.16 -2.28 -16.75
C LYS A 83 -14.95 -1.37 -16.52
N TRP A 84 -14.89 -0.67 -15.39
CA TRP A 84 -13.82 0.27 -15.06
C TRP A 84 -12.57 -0.38 -14.44
N LEU A 85 -12.59 -1.67 -14.06
CA LEU A 85 -11.47 -2.37 -13.39
C LEU A 85 -10.15 -2.40 -14.20
N GLY A 86 -10.16 -2.06 -15.49
CA GLY A 86 -8.97 -1.96 -16.36
C GLY A 86 -8.47 -0.54 -16.65
N HIS A 87 -9.11 0.50 -16.10
CA HIS A 87 -8.86 1.90 -16.47
C HIS A 87 -8.06 2.70 -15.43
N PHE A 88 -7.78 2.10 -14.28
CA PHE A 88 -6.92 2.67 -13.26
C PHE A 88 -5.95 1.60 -12.74
N TRP A 89 -4.93 2.06 -12.02
CA TRP A 89 -3.94 1.22 -11.38
C TRP A 89 -4.15 1.22 -9.86
N VAL A 90 -3.63 0.19 -9.22
CA VAL A 90 -3.46 0.12 -7.76
C VAL A 90 -2.04 -0.31 -7.44
N ASP A 91 -1.55 -0.01 -6.25
CA ASP A 91 -0.31 -0.65 -5.78
C ASP A 91 -0.53 -2.08 -5.28
N SER A 92 0.56 -2.80 -5.02
CA SER A 92 0.57 -4.16 -4.50
C SER A 92 0.52 -4.25 -2.97
N LEU A 93 0.38 -3.13 -2.25
CA LEU A 93 0.61 -3.06 -0.82
C LEU A 93 -0.62 -3.55 -0.04
N VAL A 94 -0.73 -4.88 0.10
CA VAL A 94 -1.83 -5.56 0.80
C VAL A 94 -1.38 -6.55 1.86
N HIS A 95 -0.07 -6.71 2.05
CA HIS A 95 0.63 -7.52 3.07
C HIS A 95 0.37 -9.05 3.07
N SER A 96 -0.80 -9.53 2.64
CA SER A 96 -1.17 -10.95 2.66
C SER A 96 -1.10 -11.57 1.26
N PRO A 97 -0.51 -12.78 1.10
CA PRO A 97 -0.55 -13.55 -0.14
C PRO A 97 -1.97 -13.84 -0.65
N GLU A 98 -2.91 -14.09 0.25
CA GLU A 98 -4.31 -14.34 -0.07
C GLU A 98 -5.00 -13.05 -0.55
N ALA A 99 -4.74 -11.94 0.13
CA ALA A 99 -5.22 -10.63 -0.29
C ALA A 99 -4.65 -10.24 -1.67
N PHE A 100 -3.36 -10.53 -1.91
CA PHE A 100 -2.73 -10.30 -3.20
C PHE A 100 -3.32 -11.19 -4.30
N THR A 101 -3.55 -12.47 -4.01
CA THR A 101 -4.25 -13.39 -4.93
C THR A 101 -5.62 -12.83 -5.33
N PHE A 102 -6.38 -12.34 -4.36
CA PHE A 102 -7.67 -11.74 -4.60
C PHE A 102 -7.55 -10.43 -5.40
N LEU A 103 -6.58 -9.58 -5.07
CA LEU A 103 -6.30 -8.35 -5.80
C LEU A 103 -6.01 -8.62 -7.28
N VAL A 104 -5.13 -9.59 -7.57
CA VAL A 104 -4.82 -10.02 -8.94
C VAL A 104 -6.06 -10.54 -9.66
N LYS A 105 -6.93 -11.30 -8.97
CA LYS A 105 -8.19 -11.80 -9.56
C LYS A 105 -9.16 -10.69 -9.93
N ILE A 106 -9.25 -9.62 -9.14
CA ILE A 106 -10.22 -8.54 -9.33
C ILE A 106 -9.68 -7.44 -10.27
N ILE A 107 -8.46 -6.98 -10.04
CA ILE A 107 -7.86 -5.85 -10.76
C ILE A 107 -7.13 -6.31 -12.03
N GLY A 108 -6.54 -7.52 -12.00
CA GLY A 108 -5.69 -8.02 -13.07
C GLY A 108 -4.25 -7.50 -12.97
N GLN A 109 -3.30 -8.38 -13.25
CA GLN A 109 -1.87 -8.09 -13.08
C GLN A 109 -1.35 -6.87 -13.85
N ASN A 110 -1.96 -6.48 -14.97
CA ASN A 110 -1.51 -5.36 -15.81
C ASN A 110 -1.88 -3.97 -15.24
N ARG A 111 -2.60 -3.95 -14.11
CA ARG A 111 -3.04 -2.74 -13.42
C ARG A 111 -2.60 -2.70 -11.96
N ILE A 112 -1.63 -3.53 -11.60
CA ILE A 112 -1.02 -3.55 -10.26
C ILE A 112 0.43 -3.11 -10.37
N VAL A 113 0.82 -2.04 -9.69
CA VAL A 113 2.22 -1.60 -9.60
C VAL A 113 2.82 -2.03 -8.26
N LEU A 114 4.12 -2.28 -8.20
CA LEU A 114 4.80 -2.42 -6.92
C LEU A 114 4.70 -1.11 -6.13
N GLY A 115 4.26 -1.19 -4.88
CA GLY A 115 4.28 -0.09 -3.92
C GLY A 115 4.61 -0.60 -2.54
N THR A 116 5.41 0.15 -1.80
CA THR A 116 6.05 -0.32 -0.56
C THR A 116 5.71 0.52 0.66
N ASP A 117 5.20 1.74 0.46
CA ASP A 117 5.00 2.77 1.50
C ASP A 117 6.28 3.08 2.33
N TYR A 118 7.45 2.91 1.71
CA TYR A 118 8.72 3.34 2.30
C TYR A 118 8.73 4.87 2.50
N PRO A 119 9.21 5.40 3.65
CA PRO A 119 9.92 4.71 4.75
C PRO A 119 9.06 4.39 5.98
N PHE A 120 7.73 4.28 5.84
CA PHE A 120 6.85 4.09 7.00
C PHE A 120 6.91 2.66 7.56
N PRO A 121 6.75 2.48 8.89
CA PRO A 121 6.83 1.16 9.53
C PRO A 121 5.66 0.23 9.20
N LEU A 122 4.56 0.75 8.65
CA LEU A 122 3.46 -0.07 8.14
C LEU A 122 3.74 -0.56 6.70
N GLY A 123 4.77 -0.03 6.04
CA GLY A 123 5.15 -0.42 4.69
C GLY A 123 5.70 -1.85 4.60
N GLU A 124 5.81 -2.36 3.37
CA GLU A 124 6.25 -3.74 3.09
C GLU A 124 7.66 -4.02 3.62
N CYS A 125 8.56 -3.03 3.52
CA CYS A 125 9.98 -3.20 3.82
C CYS A 125 10.30 -3.04 5.33
N TYR A 126 9.29 -3.14 6.20
CA TYR A 126 9.47 -3.17 7.65
C TYR A 126 8.74 -4.38 8.26
N PRO A 127 9.36 -5.15 9.17
CA PRO A 127 10.76 -5.08 9.60
C PRO A 127 11.73 -5.78 8.62
N LEU A 128 11.22 -6.35 7.53
CA LEU A 128 11.97 -7.15 6.56
C LEU A 128 12.67 -6.25 5.54
N LYS A 129 13.98 -6.43 5.32
CA LYS A 129 14.79 -5.48 4.54
C LYS A 129 14.46 -5.45 3.04
N SER A 130 13.77 -6.45 2.48
CA SER A 130 13.50 -6.55 1.04
C SER A 130 12.11 -6.06 0.69
N CYS A 131 12.04 -5.17 -0.29
CA CYS A 131 10.80 -4.73 -0.90
C CYS A 131 10.45 -5.64 -2.09
N GLY A 132 9.16 -5.88 -2.34
CA GLY A 132 8.65 -6.71 -3.44
C GLY A 132 8.59 -8.21 -3.16
N GLU A 133 8.85 -8.66 -1.92
CA GLU A 133 8.82 -10.08 -1.55
C GLU A 133 7.45 -10.71 -1.80
N LEU A 134 6.36 -9.97 -1.56
CA LEU A 134 5.01 -10.48 -1.78
C LEU A 134 4.78 -10.85 -3.25
N VAL A 135 5.28 -10.02 -4.17
CA VAL A 135 5.17 -10.23 -5.62
C VAL A 135 6.12 -11.33 -6.08
N GLU A 136 7.36 -11.32 -5.58
CA GLU A 136 8.36 -12.35 -5.90
C GLU A 136 7.97 -13.74 -5.39
N GLY A 137 7.32 -13.81 -4.23
CA GLY A 137 6.83 -15.06 -3.64
C GLY A 137 5.54 -15.58 -4.26
N TYR A 138 4.88 -14.81 -5.14
CA TYR A 138 3.60 -15.21 -5.70
C TYR A 138 3.74 -16.33 -6.74
N GLY A 139 3.50 -17.57 -6.30
CA GLY A 139 3.69 -18.79 -7.09
C GLY A 139 2.98 -18.84 -8.46
N PRO A 140 1.73 -18.34 -8.61
CA PRO A 140 1.04 -18.35 -9.90
C PRO A 140 1.66 -17.46 -10.98
N PHE A 141 2.52 -16.50 -10.63
CA PHE A 141 3.16 -15.64 -11.61
C PHE A 141 4.38 -16.30 -12.25
N SER A 142 4.44 -16.25 -13.57
CA SER A 142 5.67 -16.49 -14.30
C SER A 142 6.70 -15.39 -14.00
N HIS A 143 7.96 -15.60 -14.38
CA HIS A 143 8.96 -14.54 -14.32
C HIS A 143 8.50 -13.28 -15.07
N LYS A 144 7.81 -13.42 -16.21
CA LYS A 144 7.30 -12.26 -16.96
C LYS A 144 6.24 -11.49 -16.16
N ASP A 145 5.34 -12.19 -15.48
CA ASP A 145 4.26 -11.56 -14.71
C ASP A 145 4.81 -10.83 -13.48
N LYS A 146 5.83 -11.41 -12.82
CA LYS A 146 6.56 -10.72 -11.74
C LYS A 146 7.18 -9.42 -12.23
N LYS A 147 7.92 -9.44 -13.35
CA LYS A 147 8.48 -8.22 -13.96
C LYS A 147 7.41 -7.19 -14.31
N GLN A 148 6.24 -7.67 -14.74
CA GLN A 148 5.11 -6.81 -15.08
C GLN A 148 4.69 -5.95 -13.88
N VAL A 149 4.46 -6.60 -12.73
CA VAL A 149 4.04 -5.91 -11.50
C VAL A 149 5.19 -5.14 -10.85
N LEU A 150 6.39 -5.73 -10.81
CA LEU A 150 7.56 -5.13 -10.15
C LEU A 150 8.03 -3.83 -10.83
N TRP A 151 7.93 -3.70 -12.16
CA TRP A 151 8.35 -2.46 -12.82
C TRP A 151 7.66 -2.10 -14.14
N TYR A 152 7.26 -3.03 -15.02
CA TYR A 152 6.73 -2.60 -16.34
C TYR A 152 5.41 -1.83 -16.24
N ASN A 153 4.53 -2.19 -15.32
CA ASN A 153 3.30 -1.42 -15.08
C ASN A 153 3.60 -0.01 -14.60
N ALA A 154 4.64 0.16 -13.77
CA ALA A 154 5.05 1.48 -13.30
C ALA A 154 5.59 2.33 -14.46
N LEU A 155 6.42 1.75 -15.33
CA LEU A 155 6.91 2.37 -16.57
C LEU A 155 5.77 2.79 -17.50
N GLU A 156 4.79 1.90 -17.71
CA GLU A 156 3.57 2.21 -18.48
C GLU A 156 2.80 3.36 -17.83
N PHE A 157 2.60 3.33 -16.52
CA PHE A 157 1.86 4.36 -15.78
C PHE A 157 2.51 5.74 -15.96
N ILE A 158 3.82 5.86 -15.69
CA ILE A 158 4.55 7.13 -15.80
C ILE A 158 4.92 7.53 -17.24
N GLY A 159 4.66 6.66 -18.22
CA GLY A 159 4.96 6.92 -19.63
C GLY A 159 6.47 6.99 -19.90
N LYS A 160 7.24 6.07 -19.31
CA LYS A 160 8.70 5.98 -19.50
C LYS A 160 9.09 4.62 -20.05
N ASP A 161 10.24 4.59 -20.70
CA ASP A 161 10.89 3.38 -21.17
C ASP A 161 11.99 2.96 -20.17
N GLU A 162 12.33 1.67 -20.15
CA GLU A 162 13.38 1.13 -19.27
C GLU A 162 14.75 1.79 -19.48
N SER A 163 15.04 2.27 -20.69
CA SER A 163 16.28 2.97 -21.04
C SER A 163 16.58 4.18 -20.16
N VAL A 164 15.55 4.80 -19.57
CA VAL A 164 15.71 5.94 -18.63
C VAL A 164 16.44 5.51 -17.35
N PHE A 165 16.27 4.26 -16.94
CA PHE A 165 16.85 3.70 -15.71
C PHE A 165 18.08 2.83 -15.98
N LEU A 166 18.26 2.35 -17.21
CA LEU A 166 19.36 1.48 -17.62
C LEU A 166 20.59 2.24 -18.18
N LYS A 167 20.87 3.47 -17.73
CA LYS A 167 22.13 4.14 -18.12
C LYS A 167 23.31 3.23 -17.75
N LYS A 168 23.96 2.68 -18.79
CA LYS A 168 25.12 1.77 -18.70
C LYS A 168 26.15 2.31 -17.71
N SER A 169 26.47 1.56 -16.66
CA SER A 169 27.78 1.72 -16.02
C SER A 169 28.82 1.26 -17.04
N GLN A 170 29.50 2.21 -17.67
CA GLN A 170 30.69 1.96 -18.48
C GLN A 170 31.98 2.14 -17.66
N THR A 171 31.90 2.14 -16.33
CA THR A 171 33.05 2.39 -15.44
C THR A 171 33.31 1.32 -14.38
N ASP A 172 32.65 0.16 -14.41
CA ASP A 172 32.99 -0.93 -13.48
C ASP A 172 33.94 -1.93 -14.15
N THR A 173 35.13 -1.45 -14.55
CA THR A 173 36.27 -2.34 -14.80
C THR A 173 37.32 -2.10 -13.72
N LYS A 174 37.57 -3.15 -12.93
CA LYS A 174 38.60 -3.29 -11.88
C LYS A 174 38.32 -2.60 -10.54
N LEU A 175 37.68 -3.35 -9.64
CA LEU A 175 38.11 -3.36 -8.24
C LEU A 175 38.84 -4.69 -8.01
N GLU A 176 40.16 -4.62 -7.82
CA GLU A 176 40.94 -5.75 -7.34
C GLU A 176 40.56 -6.07 -5.87
N PRO A 177 40.61 -7.34 -5.45
CA PRO A 177 40.27 -7.72 -4.09
C PRO A 177 41.30 -7.14 -3.11
N GLN A 178 40.87 -6.22 -2.25
CA GLN A 178 41.70 -5.78 -1.12
C GLN A 178 41.78 -6.90 -0.08
N THR A 179 43.01 -7.34 0.17
CA THR A 179 43.38 -8.32 1.18
C THR A 179 43.03 -7.78 2.58
N LEU A 180 42.22 -8.53 3.33
CA LEU A 180 41.97 -8.29 4.76
C LEU A 180 43.29 -8.44 5.54
N GLN A 181 43.86 -7.33 5.99
CA GLN A 181 44.85 -7.34 7.06
C GLN A 181 44.11 -7.50 8.39
N THR A 182 44.36 -8.61 9.05
CA THR A 182 43.98 -8.84 10.44
C THR A 182 44.95 -8.09 11.35
N GLU A 183 44.51 -7.02 11.99
CA GLU A 183 45.21 -6.49 13.17
C GLU A 183 44.52 -7.01 14.43
N SER A 184 45.25 -7.85 15.16
CA SER A 184 44.98 -8.22 16.53
C SER A 184 45.63 -7.20 17.46
N GLN A 185 44.87 -6.68 18.43
CA GLN A 185 45.29 -6.09 19.72
C GLN A 185 44.05 -5.42 20.33
N ASN A 186 43.77 -5.44 21.63
CA ASN A 186 44.35 -6.08 22.81
C ASN A 186 43.26 -5.91 23.89
N THR A 187 43.02 -6.93 24.71
CA THR A 187 42.03 -6.87 25.80
C THR A 187 42.56 -6.01 26.95
N GLY A 188 41.81 -4.98 27.35
CA GLY A 188 42.11 -4.14 28.50
C GLY A 188 40.84 -3.55 29.11
N ASP A 189 40.41 -4.18 30.20
CA ASP A 189 39.59 -3.71 31.32
C ASP A 189 38.30 -2.89 31.08
N ALA A 190 37.19 -3.51 31.47
CA ALA A 190 35.86 -2.96 31.55
C ALA A 190 35.68 -1.90 32.67
N LYS A 191 34.86 -0.88 32.39
CA LYS A 191 34.04 -0.17 33.39
C LYS A 191 32.59 -0.15 32.92
N PRO A 192 31.61 -0.52 33.78
CA PRO A 192 30.20 -0.53 33.39
C PRO A 192 29.63 0.90 33.39
N ILE A 193 28.87 1.23 32.34
CA ILE A 193 28.10 2.47 32.24
C ILE A 193 26.77 2.26 32.98
N ALA A 194 26.46 3.18 33.91
CA ALA A 194 25.27 3.17 34.74
C ALA A 194 24.01 3.51 33.94
N ASN A 195 22.93 2.77 34.21
CA ASN A 195 21.57 3.09 33.79
C ASN A 195 21.03 4.25 34.64
N GLU A 196 20.78 5.42 34.04
CA GLU A 196 19.93 6.44 34.64
C GLU A 196 18.46 6.00 34.52
N LYS A 197 17.88 5.55 35.63
CA LYS A 197 16.44 5.52 35.83
C LYS A 197 15.99 6.92 36.24
N GLN A 198 15.14 7.55 35.44
CA GLN A 198 14.36 8.69 35.90
C GLN A 198 13.13 8.18 36.65
N ASP A 199 13.10 8.50 37.93
CA ASP A 199 12.03 8.26 38.88
C ASP A 199 11.13 9.51 38.88
N ILE A 200 9.84 9.38 38.54
CA ILE A 200 8.83 10.38 38.91
C ILE A 200 7.66 9.62 39.54
N SER A 201 7.46 9.96 40.80
CA SER A 201 6.58 9.39 41.80
C SER A 201 5.11 9.72 41.57
N GLU A 202 4.29 8.75 42.03
CA GLU A 202 3.01 8.89 42.73
C GLU A 202 1.99 9.92 42.21
N ASN A 203 0.94 9.43 41.55
CA ASN A 203 -0.39 10.02 41.68
C ASN A 203 -1.37 9.00 42.24
N LYS A 204 -1.80 9.27 43.48
CA LYS A 204 -2.82 8.56 44.26
C LYS A 204 -4.13 8.45 43.48
N VAL A 205 -4.64 7.23 43.39
CA VAL A 205 -6.04 6.95 43.10
C VAL A 205 -6.86 7.36 44.32
N VAL A 206 -7.71 8.38 44.16
CA VAL A 206 -8.79 8.69 45.11
C VAL A 206 -10.04 7.99 44.60
N THR A 207 -10.46 6.94 45.30
CA THR A 207 -11.80 6.35 45.20
C THR A 207 -12.72 7.12 46.13
N GLU A 208 -13.67 7.89 45.59
CA GLU A 208 -14.84 8.33 46.36
C GLU A 208 -15.95 7.30 46.19
N GLU A 209 -16.16 6.48 47.23
CA GLU A 209 -17.45 5.87 47.52
C GLU A 209 -18.41 6.97 48.01
N LYS A 210 -19.57 7.09 47.38
CA LYS A 210 -20.73 7.79 47.96
C LYS A 210 -21.84 6.78 48.18
N THR A 211 -22.04 6.42 49.44
CA THR A 211 -23.24 5.80 50.02
C THR A 211 -23.73 6.70 51.14
N THR A 212 -25.06 6.90 51.18
CA THR A 212 -25.97 7.56 52.17
C THR A 212 -26.85 8.59 51.44
N GLU A 213 -28.18 8.59 51.49
CA GLU A 213 -29.23 7.95 52.31
C GLU A 213 -30.42 7.54 51.42
#